data_AF-A0A9E5K6M2-F1
#
_entry.id   AF-A0A9E5K6M2-F1
#
_cell.length_a   1.000
_cell.length_b   1.000
_cell.length_c   1.000
_cell.angle_alpha   90.00
_cell.angle_beta   90.00
_cell.angle_gamma   90.00
#
_symmetry.space_group_name_H-M   'P 1'
#
loop_
_entity.id
_entity.type
_entity.pdbx_description
1 polymer ?
#
loop_
_entity_poly.entity_id
_entity_poly.type
_entity_poly.pdbx_seq_one_letter_code
_entity_poly.pdbx_strand_id
1 'polypeptide(L)'
;MHPHNAGPQNNWLNRRSFLDHAGTGLGSIALAWLLQRESLLAAPATNGLHLPAKAKRIIHIFSPGGVSQVDTFDYKPELEKLDGTKLTSKGELDTFFASPGLLRKSVFPFKQ
;
A
#
# COMPACT_ATOMS: atom_id res chain seq x y z
N MET A 1 54.02 -6.07 -22.66
CA MET A 1 52.63 -5.93 -22.22
C MET A 1 52.61 -5.96 -20.69
N HIS A 2 52.63 -4.79 -20.05
CA HIS A 2 52.39 -4.64 -18.61
C HIS A 2 51.75 -3.26 -18.37
N PRO A 3 50.48 -3.18 -17.93
CA PRO A 3 49.95 -1.96 -17.36
C PRO A 3 50.38 -1.85 -15.89
N HIS A 4 51.00 -0.71 -15.55
CA HIS A 4 51.34 -0.32 -14.19
C HIS A 4 50.06 0.05 -13.43
N ASN A 5 49.85 -0.64 -12.31
CA ASN A 5 48.70 -0.50 -11.42
C ASN A 5 48.77 0.86 -10.69
N ALA A 6 47.93 1.82 -11.07
CA ALA A 6 47.83 3.10 -10.36
C ALA A 6 46.84 2.96 -9.19
N GLY A 7 47.35 3.02 -7.96
CA GLY A 7 46.52 3.13 -6.76
C GLY A 7 45.71 4.43 -6.72
N PRO A 8 44.71 4.54 -5.83
CA PRO A 8 43.83 5.71 -5.77
C PRO A 8 44.62 6.96 -5.38
N GLN A 9 44.82 7.85 -6.35
CA GLN A 9 45.46 9.15 -6.14
C GLN A 9 44.52 9.99 -5.27
N ASN A 10 44.99 10.39 -4.08
CA ASN A 10 44.22 11.23 -3.16
C ASN A 10 44.16 12.68 -3.70
N ASN A 11 43.28 12.91 -4.66
CA ASN A 11 43.13 14.15 -5.44
C ASN A 11 42.62 15.36 -4.65
N TRP A 12 42.43 15.22 -3.34
CA TRP A 12 41.94 16.25 -2.42
C TRP A 12 43.04 17.25 -2.02
N LEU A 13 44.31 16.87 -2.14
CA LEU A 13 45.47 17.71 -1.77
C LEU A 13 46.03 18.54 -2.95
N ASN A 14 45.49 18.36 -4.16
CA ASN A 14 45.90 19.16 -5.31
C ASN A 14 45.26 20.55 -5.23
N ARG A 15 46.09 21.60 -5.17
CA ARG A 15 45.66 23.02 -5.11
C ARG A 15 44.62 23.37 -6.18
N ARG A 16 44.78 22.85 -7.40
CA ARG A 16 43.83 23.11 -8.49
C ARG A 16 42.47 22.49 -8.22
N SER A 17 42.45 21.24 -7.77
CA SER A 17 41.22 20.53 -7.37
C SER A 17 40.54 21.24 -6.20
N PHE A 18 41.31 21.62 -5.18
CA PHE A 18 40.79 22.34 -4.02
C PHE A 18 40.12 23.67 -4.39
N LEU A 19 40.78 24.51 -5.21
CA LEU A 19 40.21 25.80 -5.64
C LEU A 19 38.97 25.63 -6.53
N ASP A 20 38.96 24.61 -7.38
CA ASP A 20 37.82 24.30 -8.24
C ASP A 20 36.59 23.89 -7.41
N HIS A 21 36.75 22.99 -6.44
CA HIS A 21 35.67 22.55 -5.55
C HIS A 21 35.21 23.66 -4.59
N ALA A 22 36.14 24.45 -4.03
CA ALA A 22 35.78 25.56 -3.14
C ALA A 22 35.05 26.68 -3.88
N GLY A 23 35.49 27.03 -5.09
CA GLY A 23 34.86 28.07 -5.91
C GLY A 23 33.47 27.67 -6.38
N THR A 24 33.31 26.45 -6.89
CA THR A 24 32.00 25.93 -7.33
C THR A 24 31.03 25.74 -6.16
N GLY A 25 31.51 25.25 -5.02
CA GLY A 25 30.70 25.10 -3.80
C GLY A 25 30.15 26.44 -3.31
N LEU A 26 31.01 27.42 -3.07
CA LEU A 26 30.59 28.76 -2.59
C LEU A 26 29.71 29.48 -3.62
N GLY A 27 30.04 29.37 -4.91
CA GLY A 27 29.24 29.94 -6.00
C GLY A 27 27.83 29.34 -6.07
N SER A 28 27.70 28.01 -5.88
CA SER A 28 26.39 27.34 -5.90
C SER A 28 25.49 27.78 -4.74
N ILE A 29 26.05 28.03 -3.56
CA ILE A 29 25.31 28.53 -2.39
C ILE A 29 24.82 29.96 -2.64
N ALA A 30 25.69 30.82 -3.16
CA ALA A 30 25.33 32.19 -3.50
C ALA A 30 24.24 32.24 -4.58
N LEU A 31 24.34 31.39 -5.61
CA LEU A 31 23.33 31.27 -6.66
C LEU A 31 21.99 30.77 -6.10
N ALA A 32 22.00 29.74 -5.26
CA ALA A 32 20.77 29.25 -4.62
C ALA A 32 20.08 30.32 -3.78
N TRP A 33 20.85 31.13 -3.04
CA TRP A 33 20.33 32.26 -2.27
C TRP A 33 19.70 33.35 -3.16
N LEU A 34 20.34 33.67 -4.29
CA LEU A 34 19.81 34.66 -5.24
C LEU A 34 18.55 34.16 -5.94
N LEU A 35 18.53 32.90 -6.38
CA LEU A 35 17.33 32.27 -6.96
C LEU A 35 16.17 32.23 -5.96
N GLN A 36 16.45 31.99 -4.68
CA GLN A 36 15.44 32.06 -3.63
C GLN A 36 14.90 33.49 -3.47
N ARG A 37 15.79 34.48 -3.45
CA ARG A 37 15.42 35.90 -3.29
C ARG A 37 14.57 36.40 -4.46
N GLU A 38 14.85 35.94 -5.67
CA GLU A 38 14.12 36.31 -6.89
C GLU A 38 12.90 35.41 -7.16
N SER A 39 12.57 34.49 -6.24
CA SER A 39 11.47 33.52 -6.40
C SER A 39 11.56 32.68 -7.67
N LEU A 40 12.79 32.37 -8.11
CA LEU A 40 13.09 31.55 -9.30
C LEU A 40 13.31 30.06 -8.97
N LEU A 41 13.26 29.69 -7.69
CA LEU A 41 13.28 28.28 -7.30
C LEU A 41 11.99 27.57 -7.74
N ALA A 42 12.13 26.33 -8.21
CA ALA A 42 10.98 25.49 -8.49
C ALA A 42 10.11 25.34 -7.24
N ALA A 43 8.79 25.39 -7.41
CA ALA A 43 7.87 25.10 -6.33
C ALA A 43 8.13 23.68 -5.79
N PRO A 44 8.13 23.47 -4.47
CA PRO A 44 8.20 22.12 -3.93
C PRO A 44 7.04 21.30 -4.53
N ALA A 45 7.33 20.07 -4.96
CA ALA A 45 6.30 19.17 -5.45
C ALA A 45 5.23 19.05 -4.35
N THR A 46 4.01 19.49 -4.65
CA THR A 46 2.90 19.33 -3.73
C THR A 46 2.60 17.84 -3.68
N ASN A 47 2.80 17.20 -2.53
CA ASN A 47 2.34 15.82 -2.28
C ASN A 47 0.79 15.71 -2.25
N GLY A 48 0.10 16.63 -2.91
CA GLY A 48 -1.36 16.72 -2.97
C GLY A 48 -1.90 15.98 -4.19
N LEU A 49 -3.17 15.60 -4.10
CA LEU A 49 -3.90 15.08 -5.25
C LEU A 49 -3.92 16.14 -6.36
N HIS A 50 -3.60 15.75 -7.59
CA HIS A 50 -3.70 16.60 -8.78
C HIS A 50 -5.11 17.18 -8.98
N LEU A 51 -6.12 16.54 -8.40
CA LEU A 51 -7.50 17.00 -8.38
C LEU A 51 -8.03 17.05 -6.94
N PRO A 52 -8.85 18.04 -6.57
CA PRO A 52 -9.50 18.06 -5.26
C PRO A 52 -10.39 16.82 -5.10
N ALA A 53 -10.42 16.22 -3.90
CA ALA A 53 -11.31 15.11 -3.61
C ALA A 53 -12.78 15.55 -3.78
N LYS A 54 -13.51 14.90 -4.72
CA LYS A 54 -14.85 15.35 -5.18
C LYS A 54 -16.06 14.71 -4.48
N ALA A 55 -15.85 13.80 -3.53
CA ALA A 55 -16.99 13.13 -2.87
C ALA A 55 -17.58 14.00 -1.75
N LYS A 56 -18.79 14.53 -1.96
CA LYS A 56 -19.50 15.33 -0.94
C LYS A 56 -20.27 14.45 0.06
N ARG A 57 -20.77 13.28 -0.37
CA ARG A 57 -21.50 12.29 0.44
C ARG A 57 -21.33 10.89 -0.16
N ILE A 58 -21.29 9.87 0.69
CA ILE A 58 -21.22 8.46 0.30
C ILE A 58 -22.40 7.75 0.98
N ILE A 59 -23.17 6.97 0.21
CA ILE A 59 -24.19 6.08 0.75
C ILE A 59 -23.68 4.66 0.54
N HIS A 60 -23.37 3.96 1.63
CA HIS A 60 -23.00 2.55 1.62
C HIS A 60 -24.19 1.74 2.12
N ILE A 61 -24.83 0.99 1.22
CA ILE A 61 -25.90 0.06 1.56
C ILE A 61 -25.27 -1.33 1.71
N PHE A 62 -25.29 -1.87 2.93
CA PHE A 62 -24.91 -3.25 3.22
C PHE A 62 -26.17 -4.03 3.60
N SER A 63 -26.51 -5.05 2.81
CA SER A 63 -27.66 -5.92 3.06
C SER A 63 -27.15 -7.28 3.55
N PRO A 64 -27.14 -7.55 4.87
CA PRO A 64 -26.73 -8.85 5.39
C PRO A 64 -27.75 -9.92 4.97
N GLY A 65 -27.27 -11.10 4.58
CA GLY A 65 -28.12 -12.21 4.14
C GLY A 65 -27.99 -12.60 2.66
N GLY A 66 -27.12 -11.92 1.90
CA GLY A 66 -26.70 -12.41 0.59
C GLY A 66 -25.93 -13.73 0.72
N VAL A 67 -26.18 -14.65 -0.20
CA VAL A 67 -25.43 -15.92 -0.25
C VAL A 67 -23.98 -15.63 -0.65
N SER A 68 -23.01 -16.00 0.19
CA SER A 68 -21.61 -15.83 -0.18
C SER A 68 -21.19 -16.91 -1.17
N GLN A 69 -20.28 -16.59 -2.11
CA GLN A 69 -19.73 -17.60 -3.03
C GLN A 69 -19.15 -18.79 -2.27
N VAL A 70 -18.47 -18.50 -1.14
CA VAL A 70 -17.86 -19.50 -0.27
C VAL A 70 -18.93 -20.40 0.35
N ASP A 71 -20.06 -19.88 0.77
CA ASP A 71 -21.15 -20.69 1.33
C ASP A 71 -21.91 -21.49 0.26
N THR A 72 -21.94 -20.97 -0.97
CA THR A 72 -22.83 -21.46 -2.02
C THR A 72 -22.20 -22.54 -2.91
N PHE A 73 -20.94 -22.36 -3.31
CA PHE A 73 -20.33 -23.16 -4.39
C PHE A 73 -19.21 -24.09 -3.93
N ASP A 74 -18.86 -24.05 -2.65
CA ASP A 74 -17.83 -24.92 -2.11
C ASP A 74 -18.46 -26.14 -1.41
N TYR A 75 -18.02 -27.33 -1.81
CA TYR A 75 -18.57 -28.59 -1.35
C TYR A 75 -18.17 -28.86 0.11
N LYS A 76 -19.17 -28.85 0.99
CA LYS A 76 -18.98 -29.11 2.43
C LYS A 76 -19.76 -30.37 2.82
N PRO A 77 -19.13 -31.56 2.80
CA PRO A 77 -19.81 -32.82 3.11
C PRO A 77 -20.39 -32.86 4.54
N GLU A 78 -19.83 -32.07 5.46
CA GLU A 78 -20.35 -31.96 6.82
C GLU A 78 -21.70 -31.25 6.89
N LEU A 79 -21.99 -30.30 5.99
CA LEU A 79 -23.28 -29.63 5.95
C LEU A 79 -24.43 -30.57 5.55
N GLU A 80 -24.14 -31.59 4.74
CA GLU A 80 -25.13 -32.64 4.44
C GLU A 80 -25.48 -33.46 5.68
N LYS A 81 -24.50 -33.73 6.55
CA LYS A 81 -24.69 -34.51 7.78
C LYS A 81 -25.39 -33.71 8.89
N LEU A 82 -25.19 -32.39 8.89
CA LEU A 82 -25.64 -31.49 9.95
C LEU A 82 -26.90 -30.69 9.56
N ASP A 83 -27.54 -31.00 8.43
CA ASP A 83 -28.76 -30.33 7.97
C ASP A 83 -29.85 -30.34 9.06
N GLY A 84 -30.44 -29.18 9.33
CA GLY A 84 -31.46 -29.01 10.35
C GLY A 84 -30.97 -29.01 11.80
N THR A 85 -29.67 -29.14 12.04
CA THR A 85 -29.11 -29.06 13.41
C THR A 85 -28.74 -27.62 13.79
N LYS A 86 -28.70 -27.32 15.09
CA LYS A 86 -28.19 -26.03 15.57
C LYS A 86 -26.68 -25.98 15.37
N LEU A 87 -26.15 -24.80 15.02
CA LEU A 87 -24.72 -24.60 14.95
C LEU A 87 -24.09 -24.74 16.35
N THR A 88 -23.46 -25.87 16.60
CA THR A 88 -22.69 -26.13 17.82
C THR A 88 -21.25 -25.68 17.59
N SER A 89 -20.94 -24.43 17.91
CA SER A 89 -19.56 -23.93 17.82
C SER A 89 -18.76 -24.32 19.07
N LYS A 90 -17.42 -24.35 18.97
CA LYS A 90 -16.51 -24.49 20.13
C LYS A 90 -16.43 -23.20 20.96
N GLY A 91 -17.58 -22.59 21.26
CA GLY A 91 -17.69 -21.30 21.95
C GLY A 91 -19.08 -20.66 21.82
N GLU A 92 -19.29 -19.59 22.59
CA GLU A 92 -20.48 -18.74 22.44
C GLU A 92 -20.38 -17.96 21.13
N LEU A 93 -21.41 -18.07 20.29
CA LEU A 93 -21.47 -17.39 19.01
C LEU A 93 -21.93 -15.95 19.24
N ASP A 94 -20.96 -15.03 19.32
CA ASP A 94 -21.26 -13.60 19.31
C ASP A 94 -21.69 -13.19 17.89
N THR A 95 -23.00 -13.28 17.66
CA THR A 95 -23.60 -12.99 16.36
C THR A 95 -24.08 -11.55 16.34
N PHE A 96 -23.54 -10.78 15.40
CA PHE A 96 -23.88 -9.36 15.26
C PHE A 96 -25.37 -9.11 14.92
N PHE A 97 -26.05 -10.11 14.34
CA PHE A 97 -27.46 -10.05 13.95
C PHE A 97 -28.22 -11.30 14.41
N ALA A 98 -28.69 -11.31 15.66
CA ALA A 98 -29.56 -12.34 16.25
C ALA A 98 -29.05 -13.79 16.19
N SER A 99 -29.77 -14.68 16.89
CA SER A 99 -29.39 -16.10 16.98
C SER A 99 -29.34 -16.76 15.60
N PRO A 100 -28.24 -17.46 15.25
CA PRO A 100 -28.13 -18.15 13.98
C PRO A 100 -29.21 -19.23 13.88
N GLY A 101 -29.81 -19.36 12.68
CA GLY A 101 -30.79 -20.39 12.39
C GLY A 101 -30.20 -21.80 12.38
N LEU A 102 -31.01 -22.78 11.98
CA LEU A 102 -30.53 -24.14 11.77
C LEU A 102 -29.56 -24.18 10.58
N LEU A 103 -28.57 -25.06 10.67
CA LEU A 103 -27.68 -25.38 9.56
C LEU A 103 -28.52 -25.89 8.39
N ARG A 104 -28.15 -25.45 7.18
CA ARG A 104 -28.72 -25.96 5.94
C ARG A 104 -27.65 -26.64 5.11
N LYS A 105 -28.02 -27.78 4.53
CA LYS A 105 -27.25 -28.43 3.48
C LYS A 105 -27.13 -27.55 2.23
N SER A 106 -26.23 -27.97 1.34
CA SER A 106 -26.07 -27.33 0.04
C SER A 106 -27.37 -27.40 -0.76
N VAL A 107 -27.70 -26.32 -1.47
CA VAL A 107 -28.77 -26.31 -2.47
C VAL A 107 -28.33 -26.94 -3.80
N PHE A 108 -27.02 -27.12 -4.00
CA PHE A 108 -26.43 -27.69 -5.21
C PHE A 108 -26.04 -29.16 -5.01
N PRO A 109 -26.38 -30.04 -5.98
CA PRO A 109 -25.94 -31.42 -5.97
C PRO A 109 -24.49 -31.49 -6.47
N PHE A 110 -23.54 -31.50 -5.56
CA PHE A 110 -22.13 -31.69 -5.90
C PHE A 110 -21.86 -33.14 -6.30
N LYS A 111 -21.07 -33.33 -7.36
CA LYS A 111 -20.56 -34.64 -7.79
C LYS A 111 -19.06 -34.68 -7.51
N GLN A 112 -18.59 -35.75 -6.88
CA GLN A 112 -17.16 -36.06 -6.70
C GLN A 112 -16.73 -37.12 -7.71
#